data_AF-A0A521U3F4-F1
#
_entry.id   AF-A0A521U3F4-F1
#
_cell.length_a   1.000
_cell.length_b   1.000
_cell.length_c   1.000
_cell.angle_alpha   90.00
_cell.angle_beta   90.00
_cell.angle_gamma   90.00
#
_symmetry.space_group_name_H-M   'P 1'
#
loop_
_entity.id
_entity.type
_entity.pdbx_description
1 polymer ?
#
loop_
_entity_poly.entity_id
_entity_poly.type
_entity_poly.pdbx_seq_one_letter_code
_entity_poly.pdbx_strand_id
1 'polypeptide(L)'
;MLAVKGVCTIAGGPYDLAESLGHPGKPDHSERRRLSNEIDERVRSAGKWTFSDRLAILWANEMILTGCRQFVVEHAGDTAWVRRPR
;
A
#
# COMPACT_ATOMS: atom_id res chain seq x y z
N MET A 1 -4.60 23.31 8.25
CA MET A 1 -5.20 22.35 7.29
C MET A 1 -6.42 21.62 7.85
N LEU A 2 -6.37 21.05 9.06
CA LEU A 2 -7.50 20.28 9.60
C LEU A 2 -8.79 21.10 9.81
N ALA A 3 -8.71 22.40 10.09
CA ALA A 3 -9.89 23.26 10.21
C ALA A 3 -10.47 23.77 8.87
N VAL A 4 -9.80 23.52 7.74
CA VAL A 4 -10.21 24.07 6.43
C VAL A 4 -11.40 23.29 5.89
N LYS A 5 -12.51 23.99 5.62
CA LYS A 5 -13.72 23.43 4.99
C LYS A 5 -13.43 23.02 3.55
N GLY A 6 -13.85 21.82 3.15
CA GLY A 6 -13.63 21.27 1.81
C GLY A 6 -12.37 20.43 1.63
N VAL A 7 -11.41 20.49 2.57
CA VAL A 7 -10.26 19.55 2.58
C VAL A 7 -10.69 18.25 3.25
N CYS A 8 -10.76 17.18 2.47
CA CYS A 8 -11.27 15.87 2.90
C CYS A 8 -10.18 14.84 3.25
N THR A 9 -9.02 14.92 2.59
CA THR A 9 -7.96 13.92 2.70
C THR A 9 -6.60 14.59 2.93
N ILE A 10 -5.79 14.02 3.81
CA ILE A 10 -4.39 14.42 4.04
C ILE A 10 -3.46 13.28 3.60
N ALA A 11 -2.43 13.63 2.82
CA ALA A 11 -1.43 12.71 2.31
C ALA A 11 -0.03 13.31 2.53
N GLY A 12 0.97 12.45 2.73
CA GLY A 12 2.36 12.86 2.89
C GLY A 12 3.33 11.79 2.39
N GLY A 13 4.39 12.22 1.72
CA GLY A 13 5.45 11.36 1.21
C GLY A 13 6.36 10.88 2.35
N PRO A 14 6.60 9.57 2.51
CA PRO A 14 7.44 9.06 3.59
C PRO A 14 8.91 9.46 3.43
N TYR A 15 9.38 9.67 2.20
CA TYR A 15 10.75 10.11 1.90
C TYR A 15 10.93 11.60 2.21
N ASP A 16 10.03 12.45 1.73
CA ASP A 16 10.07 13.90 1.99
C ASP A 16 9.97 14.21 3.50
N LEU A 17 9.14 13.45 4.22
CA LEU A 17 9.03 13.60 5.67
C LEU A 17 10.31 13.14 6.39
N ALA A 18 10.94 12.04 5.94
CA ALA A 18 12.20 11.59 6.51
C ALA A 18 13.31 12.62 6.29
N GLU A 19 13.40 13.20 5.10
CA GLU A 19 14.35 14.28 4.77
C GLU A 19 14.12 15.52 5.64
N SER A 20 12.85 15.94 5.80
CA SER A 20 12.48 17.08 6.66
C SER A 20 12.85 16.86 8.14
N LEU A 21 12.96 15.60 8.57
CA LEU A 21 13.38 15.22 9.92
C LEU A 21 14.89 14.99 10.04
N GLY A 22 15.68 15.25 8.99
CA GLY A 22 17.12 15.06 8.98
C GLY A 22 17.57 13.62 8.70
N HIS A 23 16.68 12.76 8.21
CA HIS A 23 16.93 11.36 7.89
C HIS A 23 16.74 11.07 6.38
N PRO A 24 17.49 11.74 5.48
CA PRO A 24 17.32 11.58 4.04
C PRO A 24 17.53 10.13 3.59
N GLY A 25 16.66 9.65 2.69
CA GLY A 25 16.69 8.28 2.17
C GLY A 25 16.30 7.19 3.18
N LYS A 26 15.91 7.56 4.40
CA LYS A 26 15.50 6.63 5.46
C LYS A 26 14.01 6.76 5.75
N PRO A 27 13.11 6.34 4.83
CA PRO A 27 11.69 6.39 5.09
C PRO A 27 11.40 5.60 6.37
N ASP A 28 11.90 4.40 6.58
CA ASP A 28 11.53 3.58 7.75
C ASP A 28 12.14 4.00 9.11
N HIS A 29 12.73 5.18 9.20
CA HIS A 29 13.23 5.73 10.45
C HIS A 29 12.11 5.82 11.51
N SER A 30 12.42 5.43 12.75
CA SER A 30 11.45 5.30 13.84
C SER A 30 10.73 6.62 14.14
N GLU A 31 11.47 7.73 14.12
CA GLU A 31 10.94 9.06 14.36
C GLU A 31 9.94 9.50 13.28
N ARG A 32 10.26 9.23 12.00
CA ARG A 32 9.35 9.50 10.88
C ARG A 32 8.05 8.75 11.06
N ARG A 33 8.13 7.44 11.33
CA ARG A 33 6.93 6.58 11.53
C ARG A 33 6.09 7.05 12.72
N ARG A 34 6.73 7.40 13.85
CA ARG A 34 6.04 7.95 15.01
C ARG A 34 5.24 9.20 14.63
N LEU A 35 5.89 10.13 13.93
CA LEU A 35 5.24 11.37 13.50
C LEU A 35 4.10 11.12 12.49
N SER A 36 4.28 10.20 11.54
CA SER A 36 3.20 9.79 10.61
C SER A 36 1.99 9.27 11.38
N ASN A 37 2.18 8.41 12.39
CA ASN A 37 1.09 7.87 13.20
C ASN A 37 0.37 8.98 13.98
N GLU A 38 1.11 9.91 14.60
CA GLU A 38 0.53 11.05 15.32
C GLU A 38 -0.27 11.97 14.38
N ILE A 39 0.21 12.18 13.16
CA ILE A 39 -0.52 12.94 12.13
C ILE A 39 -1.81 12.20 11.75
N ASP A 40 -1.74 10.90 11.50
CA ASP A 40 -2.89 10.08 11.13
C ASP A 40 -3.98 10.11 12.21
N GLU A 41 -3.60 10.00 13.49
CA GLU A 41 -4.53 10.12 14.62
C GLU A 41 -5.18 11.51 14.69
N ARG A 42 -4.42 12.58 14.47
CA ARG A 42 -4.94 13.96 14.43
C ARG A 42 -5.89 14.17 13.24
N VAL A 43 -5.58 13.59 12.09
CA VAL A 43 -6.42 13.65 10.88
C VAL A 43 -7.77 12.96 11.14
N ARG A 44 -7.73 11.74 11.67
CA ARG A 44 -8.94 10.95 11.96
C ARG A 44 -9.80 11.59 13.06
N SER A 45 -9.18 12.08 14.14
CA SER A 45 -9.92 12.79 15.20
C SER A 45 -10.57 14.10 14.73
N ALA A 46 -10.06 14.72 13.67
CA ALA A 46 -10.68 15.86 13.01
C ALA A 46 -11.80 15.47 12.02
N GLY A 47 -12.18 14.19 11.94
CA GLY A 47 -13.20 13.69 11.02
C GLY A 47 -12.77 13.67 9.55
N LYS A 48 -11.46 13.67 9.29
CA LYS A 48 -10.87 13.64 7.95
C LYS A 48 -10.21 12.30 7.67
N TRP A 49 -9.92 12.05 6.40
CA TRP A 49 -9.32 10.81 5.95
C TRP A 49 -7.81 10.97 5.72
N THR A 50 -7.05 9.96 6.06
CA THR A 50 -5.67 9.83 5.56
C THR A 50 -5.69 9.25 4.15
N PHE A 51 -4.57 9.34 3.43
CA PHE A 51 -4.44 8.75 2.11
C PHE A 51 -4.64 7.24 2.11
N SER A 52 -4.09 6.54 3.11
CA SER A 52 -4.23 5.10 3.30
C SER A 52 -5.66 4.67 3.59
N ASP A 53 -6.50 5.52 4.20
CA ASP A 53 -7.92 5.21 4.42
C ASP A 53 -8.74 5.18 3.11
N ARG A 54 -8.24 5.79 2.02
CA ARG A 54 -8.98 5.94 0.74
C ARG A 54 -8.33 5.26 -0.45
N LEU A 55 -7.06 4.92 -0.37
CA LEU A 55 -6.35 4.28 -1.46
C LEU A 55 -6.35 2.77 -1.30
N ALA A 56 -6.93 2.08 -2.29
CA ALA A 56 -6.61 0.69 -2.57
C ALA A 56 -5.56 0.65 -3.69
N ILE A 57 -4.44 -0.03 -3.45
CA ILE A 57 -3.41 -0.27 -4.47
C ILE A 57 -3.55 -1.70 -4.95
N LEU A 58 -3.50 -1.89 -6.27
CA LEU A 58 -3.46 -3.20 -6.90
C LEU A 58 -2.20 -3.28 -7.76
N TRP A 59 -1.33 -4.25 -7.46
CA TRP A 59 -0.09 -4.46 -8.19
C TRP A 59 -0.26 -5.53 -9.27
N ALA A 60 0.00 -5.20 -10.52
CA ALA A 60 -0.17 -6.13 -11.64
C ALA A 60 0.68 -7.40 -11.48
N ASN A 61 1.92 -7.26 -11.01
CA ASN A 61 2.80 -8.40 -10.72
C ASN A 61 2.26 -9.28 -9.59
N GLU A 62 1.63 -8.69 -8.57
CA GLU A 62 1.01 -9.46 -7.48
C GLU A 62 -0.19 -10.25 -7.99
N MET A 63 -1.02 -9.66 -8.86
CA MET A 63 -2.13 -10.38 -9.50
C MET A 63 -1.63 -11.57 -10.33
N ILE A 64 -0.62 -11.37 -11.17
CA ILE A 64 -0.05 -12.43 -12.02
C ILE A 64 0.51 -13.54 -11.14
N LEU A 65 1.36 -13.20 -10.16
CA LEU A 65 2.00 -14.19 -9.31
C LEU A 65 0.98 -14.96 -8.46
N THR A 66 -0.02 -14.26 -7.91
CA THR A 66 -1.10 -14.90 -7.13
C THR A 66 -1.91 -15.85 -8.00
N GLY A 67 -2.34 -15.40 -9.19
CA GLY A 67 -3.07 -16.23 -10.13
C GLY A 67 -2.27 -17.44 -10.61
N CYS A 68 -0.98 -17.27 -10.93
CA CYS A 68 -0.12 -18.39 -11.29
C CYS A 68 0.04 -19.42 -10.16
N ARG A 69 0.20 -18.96 -8.91
CA ARG A 69 0.28 -19.87 -7.75
C ARG A 69 -1.01 -20.64 -7.55
N GLN A 70 -2.17 -19.95 -7.64
CA GLN A 70 -3.48 -20.58 -7.55
C GLN A 70 -3.66 -21.63 -8.65
N PHE A 71 -3.38 -21.27 -9.90
CA PHE A 71 -3.46 -22.18 -11.04
C PHE A 71 -2.61 -23.45 -10.84
N VAL A 72 -1.36 -23.32 -10.40
CA VAL A 72 -0.49 -24.48 -10.15
C VAL A 72 -1.04 -25.37 -9.05
N VAL A 73 -1.61 -24.80 -7.97
CA VAL A 73 -2.21 -25.57 -6.88
C VAL A 73 -3.47 -26.30 -7.36
N GLU A 74 -4.34 -25.60 -8.09
CA GLU A 74 -5.60 -26.15 -8.62
C GLU A 74 -5.35 -27.29 -9.62
N HIS A 75 -4.32 -27.16 -10.45
CA HIS A 75 -3.99 -28.11 -11.51
C HIS A 75 -2.80 -29.03 -11.17
N ALA A 76 -2.40 -29.12 -9.90
CA ALA A 76 -1.25 -29.93 -9.48
C ALA A 76 -1.39 -31.43 -9.82
N GLY A 77 -2.64 -31.91 -9.90
CA GLY A 77 -2.99 -33.29 -10.24
C GLY A 77 -3.42 -33.49 -11.69
N ASP A 78 -3.45 -32.43 -12.51
CA ASP A 78 -3.87 -32.53 -13.89
C ASP A 78 -2.82 -33.32 -14.68
N THR A 79 -3.24 -34.40 -15.31
CA THR A 79 -2.36 -35.16 -16.20
C THR A 79 -1.93 -34.25 -17.35
N ALA A 80 -0.64 -33.93 -17.39
CA ALA A 80 -0.04 -33.13 -18.44
C ALA A 80 -0.39 -33.72 -19.82
N TRP A 81 -1.02 -32.90 -20.66
CA TRP A 81 -1.01 -33.02 -22.12
C TRP A 81 -1.05 -34.45 -22.65
N VAL A 82 -2.24 -35.07 -22.70
CA VAL A 82 -2.45 -36.18 -23.63
C VAL A 82 -2.19 -35.64 -25.04
N ARG A 83 -1.06 -36.01 -25.65
CA ARG A 83 -0.79 -35.78 -27.07
C ARG A 83 -2.01 -36.28 -27.84
N ARG A 84 -2.77 -35.38 -28.46
CA ARG A 84 -3.79 -35.79 -29.42
C ARG A 84 -3.06 -36.52 -30.56
N PRO A 85 -3.46 -37.76 -30.92
CA PRO A 85 -2.88 -38.43 -32.07
C PRO A 85 -3.16 -37.61 -33.34
N ARG A 86 -2.19 -37.63 -34.25
CA ARG A 86 -2.23 -36.94 -35.55
C ARG A 86 -3.38 -37.41 -36.42
#